data_AF-A0A2V5PLV6-F1
#
_entry.id   AF-A0A2V5PLV6-F1
#
_cell.length_a   1.000
_cell.length_b   1.000
_cell.length_c   1.000
_cell.angle_alpha   90.00
_cell.angle_beta   90.00
_cell.angle_gamma   90.00
#
_symmetry.space_group_name_H-M   'P 1'
#
loop_
_entity.id
_entity.type
_entity.pdbx_description
1 polymer ?
#
loop_
_entity_poly.entity_id
_entity_poly.type
_entity_poly.pdbx_seq_one_letter_code
_entity_poly.pdbx_strand_id
1 'polypeptide(L)'
;MLTLHGPGLPALLLLCFAAIQIPAKDQAPRPANFKFSPLRGFYRAPFDLTITSEVGDVKIYFTTDGAAPAPDPSRICAGPIPIRTMTILRAAGFKEGTMV
;
A
#
# COMPACT_ATOMS: atom_id res chain seq x y z
N MET A 1 5.30 33.86 52.33
CA MET A 1 3.95 33.26 52.33
C MET A 1 3.15 33.98 51.24
N LEU A 2 3.20 33.47 50.00
CA LEU A 2 2.41 34.00 48.87
C LEU A 2 1.19 33.10 48.69
N THR A 3 0.00 33.66 48.88
CA THR A 3 -1.27 33.01 48.59
C THR A 3 -1.58 33.17 47.10
N LEU A 4 -1.38 32.11 46.31
CA LEU A 4 -1.79 32.09 44.91
C LEU A 4 -3.25 31.61 44.84
N HIS A 5 -4.16 32.56 44.56
CA HIS A 5 -5.57 32.30 44.27
C HIS A 5 -5.68 31.98 42.77
N GLY A 6 -5.96 30.72 42.43
CA GLY A 6 -6.32 30.31 41.06
C GLY A 6 -7.77 29.79 41.05
N PRO A 7 -8.68 30.38 40.25
CA PRO A 7 -10.06 29.93 40.21
C PRO A 7 -10.23 28.72 39.28
N GLY A 8 -11.01 27.76 39.77
CA GLY A 8 -12.01 27.07 38.96
C GLY A 8 -11.51 26.00 38.00
N LEU A 9 -11.42 24.77 38.50
CA LEU A 9 -11.72 23.59 37.70
C LEU A 9 -13.25 23.48 37.57
N PRO A 10 -13.88 23.65 36.39
CA PRO A 10 -15.17 23.02 36.16
C PRO A 10 -14.94 21.65 35.53
N ALA A 11 -15.42 20.65 36.25
CA ALA A 11 -15.58 19.30 35.79
C ALA A 11 -16.40 19.25 34.47
N LEU A 12 -16.00 18.31 33.61
CA LEU A 12 -16.90 17.53 32.75
C LEU A 12 -17.63 18.26 31.60
N LEU A 13 -16.90 18.65 30.54
CA LEU A 13 -17.46 18.67 29.17
C LEU A 13 -16.38 18.77 28.07
N LEU A 14 -15.76 17.66 27.69
CA LEU A 14 -15.60 17.20 26.29
C LEU A 14 -14.78 15.90 26.30
N LEU A 15 -15.50 14.79 26.42
CA LEU A 15 -15.02 13.47 26.01
C LEU A 15 -14.51 13.54 24.57
N CYS A 16 -13.34 12.93 24.33
CA CYS A 16 -12.85 12.48 23.02
C CYS A 16 -12.34 13.56 22.03
N PHE A 17 -11.17 14.15 22.29
CA PHE A 17 -10.32 14.68 21.19
C PHE A 17 -8.87 14.21 21.25
N ALA A 18 -8.59 13.10 21.94
CA ALA A 18 -7.42 12.28 21.62
C ALA A 18 -7.80 11.27 20.52
N ALA A 19 -8.29 11.75 19.38
CA ALA A 19 -8.35 10.94 18.17
C ALA A 19 -6.93 10.88 17.59
N ILE A 20 -6.12 10.03 18.23
CA ILE A 20 -5.09 9.17 17.63
C ILE A 20 -4.75 9.63 16.21
N GLN A 21 -3.88 10.64 16.08
CA GLN A 21 -3.09 10.76 14.88
C GLN A 21 -2.18 9.53 14.89
N ILE A 22 -2.59 8.44 14.24
CA ILE A 22 -1.68 7.34 13.92
C ILE A 22 -0.64 7.98 13.00
N PRO A 23 0.60 8.24 13.46
CA PRO A 23 1.60 8.67 12.50
C PRO A 23 1.74 7.51 11.52
N ALA A 24 1.63 7.79 10.22
CA ALA A 24 1.94 6.84 9.15
C ALA A 24 3.45 6.52 9.14
N LYS A 25 3.97 6.05 10.28
CA LYS A 25 5.38 5.91 10.64
C LYS A 25 5.66 4.48 11.06
N ASP A 26 5.13 3.53 10.29
CA ASP A 26 5.67 2.17 10.22
C ASP A 26 5.51 1.52 8.83
N GLN A 27 5.55 2.34 7.79
CA GLN A 27 5.98 1.86 6.47
C GLN A 27 7.37 2.42 6.22
N ALA A 28 8.38 1.81 6.86
CA ALA A 28 9.71 1.86 6.28
C ALA A 28 9.58 1.39 4.82
N PRO A 29 10.12 2.10 3.82
CA PRO A 29 10.16 1.57 2.47
C PRO A 29 11.01 0.30 2.56
N ARG A 30 10.38 -0.89 2.54
CA ARG A 30 11.07 -2.05 1.98
C ARG A 30 11.56 -1.55 0.61
N PRO A 31 12.86 -1.62 0.27
CA PRO A 31 13.32 -1.24 -1.05
C PRO A 31 12.38 -1.91 -2.04
N ALA A 32 11.59 -1.10 -2.74
CA ALA A 32 10.53 -1.63 -3.58
C ALA A 32 11.26 -2.21 -4.80
N ASN A 33 11.60 -3.50 -4.67
CA ASN A 33 12.13 -4.35 -5.72
C ASN A 33 11.24 -4.31 -6.96
N PHE A 34 9.97 -3.95 -6.79
CA PHE A 34 9.03 -3.65 -7.86
C PHE A 34 8.58 -2.19 -7.86
N LYS A 35 8.54 -1.56 -9.02
CA LYS A 35 7.90 -0.25 -9.23
C LYS A 35 6.57 -0.45 -9.94
N PHE A 36 5.57 0.32 -9.51
CA PHE A 36 4.23 0.36 -10.11
C PHE A 36 4.01 1.75 -10.71
N SER A 37 3.51 1.82 -11.93
CA SER A 37 3.12 3.05 -12.59
C SER A 37 1.78 2.88 -13.31
N PRO A 38 0.73 3.64 -12.96
CA PRO A 38 0.70 4.63 -11.89
C PRO A 38 0.79 3.96 -10.51
N LEU A 39 1.09 4.76 -9.47
CA LEU A 39 1.17 4.26 -8.10
C LEU A 39 -0.19 3.74 -7.60
N ARG A 40 -0.21 3.05 -6.46
CA ARG A 40 -1.47 2.66 -5.83
C ARG A 40 -2.32 3.90 -5.48
N GLY A 41 -3.62 3.83 -5.72
CA GLY A 41 -4.53 4.93 -5.45
C GLY A 41 -5.90 4.73 -6.07
N PHE A 42 -6.76 5.75 -5.93
CA PHE A 42 -8.06 5.78 -6.56
C PHE A 42 -7.98 6.46 -7.92
N TYR A 43 -8.41 5.76 -8.96
CA TYR A 43 -8.44 6.26 -10.33
C TYR A 43 -9.89 6.31 -10.81
N ARG A 44 -10.28 7.44 -11.41
CA ARG A 44 -11.62 7.61 -12.02
C ARG A 44 -11.63 7.26 -13.50
N ALA A 45 -10.48 7.33 -14.16
CA ALA A 45 -10.31 6.98 -15.56
C ALA A 45 -9.59 5.63 -15.69
N PRO A 46 -9.89 4.84 -16.74
CA PRO A 46 -9.10 3.67 -17.11
C PRO A 46 -7.63 4.02 -17.35
N PHE A 47 -6.73 3.10 -17.06
CA PHE A 47 -5.29 3.28 -17.24
C PHE A 47 -4.59 1.95 -17.51
N ASP A 48 -3.34 2.03 -17.98
CA ASP A 48 -2.48 0.86 -18.15
C ASP A 48 -1.46 0.82 -17.02
N LEU A 49 -1.49 -0.25 -16.23
CA LEU A 49 -0.57 -0.47 -15.12
C LEU A 49 0.71 -1.12 -15.62
N THR A 50 1.83 -0.47 -15.37
CA THR A 50 3.17 -1.02 -15.62
C THR A 50 3.78 -1.45 -14.28
N ILE A 51 4.35 -2.66 -14.25
CA ILE A 51 5.10 -3.19 -13.12
C ILE A 51 6.50 -3.54 -13.61
N THR A 52 7.52 -2.94 -13.02
CA THR A 52 8.94 -3.22 -13.34
C THR A 52 9.67 -3.74 -12.11
N SER A 53 10.78 -4.44 -12.31
CA SER A 53 11.66 -4.86 -11.22
C SER A 53 13.06 -4.32 -11.41
N GLU A 54 13.69 -3.90 -10.30
CA GLU A 54 15.13 -3.59 -10.26
C GLU A 54 15.97 -4.84 -9.96
N VAL A 55 15.32 -5.98 -9.64
CA VAL A 55 15.98 -7.25 -9.37
C VAL A 55 16.16 -8.01 -10.68
N GLY A 56 17.42 -8.30 -11.03
CA GLY A 56 17.76 -9.08 -12.21
C GLY A 56 17.20 -10.52 -12.16
N ASP A 57 16.79 -11.01 -13.33
CA ASP A 57 16.28 -12.37 -13.57
C ASP A 57 14.97 -12.72 -12.84
N VAL A 58 14.15 -11.72 -12.52
CA VAL A 58 12.85 -11.92 -11.88
C VAL A 58 11.72 -11.94 -12.92
N LYS A 59 10.88 -12.97 -12.83
CA LYS A 59 9.59 -13.02 -13.54
C LYS A 59 8.49 -12.51 -12.63
N ILE A 60 7.76 -11.48 -13.07
CA ILE A 60 6.64 -10.92 -12.31
C ILE A 60 5.36 -11.60 -12.75
N TYR A 61 4.66 -12.19 -11.78
CA TYR A 61 3.34 -12.80 -11.96
C TYR A 61 2.28 -11.96 -11.28
N PHE A 62 1.07 -11.95 -11.84
CA PHE A 62 -0.05 -11.19 -11.29
C PHE A 62 -1.38 -11.92 -11.39
N THR A 63 -2.31 -11.49 -10.53
CA THR A 63 -3.71 -11.90 -10.49
C THR A 63 -4.59 -10.65 -10.43
N THR A 64 -5.83 -10.76 -10.94
CA THR A 64 -6.81 -9.65 -10.99
C THR A 64 -8.08 -9.94 -10.18
N ASP A 65 -8.13 -11.10 -9.54
CA ASP A 65 -9.20 -11.60 -8.67
C ASP A 65 -8.83 -11.54 -7.17
N GLY A 66 -7.61 -11.09 -6.85
CA GLY A 66 -7.08 -11.05 -5.48
C GLY A 66 -6.44 -12.34 -4.97
N ALA A 67 -6.36 -13.40 -5.77
CA ALA A 67 -5.62 -14.62 -5.41
C ALA A 67 -4.11 -14.33 -5.28
N ALA A 68 -3.38 -15.14 -4.51
CA ALA A 68 -1.94 -14.99 -4.39
C ALA A 68 -1.26 -15.37 -5.73
N PRO A 69 -0.36 -14.53 -6.29
CA PRO A 69 0.34 -14.89 -7.51
C PRO A 69 1.31 -16.05 -7.30
N ALA A 70 1.33 -17.00 -8.22
CA ALA A 70 2.23 -18.14 -8.29
C ALA A 70 2.61 -18.42 -9.76
N PRO A 71 3.75 -19.08 -10.05
CA PRO A 71 4.22 -19.30 -11.42
C PRO A 71 3.21 -20.01 -12.34
N ASP A 72 2.31 -20.79 -11.74
CA ASP A 72 1.12 -21.40 -12.35
C ASP A 72 0.03 -21.39 -11.26
N PRO A 73 -1.21 -20.92 -11.52
CA PRO A 73 -1.79 -20.52 -12.80
C PRO A 73 -1.77 -19.01 -13.11
N SER A 74 -0.87 -18.22 -12.49
CA SER A 74 -0.90 -16.76 -12.66
C SER A 74 -0.35 -16.29 -14.00
N ARG A 75 -0.78 -15.10 -14.42
CA ARG A 75 -0.31 -14.49 -15.67
C ARG A 75 1.04 -13.80 -15.46
N ILE A 76 1.94 -13.92 -16.43
CA ILE A 76 3.21 -13.17 -16.44
C ILE A 76 2.95 -11.73 -16.91
N CYS A 77 3.57 -10.76 -16.24
CA CYS A 77 3.59 -9.37 -16.66
C CYS A 77 4.56 -9.18 -17.84
N ALA A 78 4.06 -9.29 -19.08
CA ALA A 78 4.84 -9.12 -20.31
C ALA A 78 4.73 -7.71 -20.93
N GLY A 79 3.98 -6.81 -20.30
CA GLY A 79 3.71 -5.46 -20.79
C GLY A 79 2.67 -4.75 -19.91
N PRO A 80 2.20 -3.57 -20.31
CA PRO A 80 1.20 -2.83 -19.55
C PRO A 80 -0.10 -3.63 -19.37
N ILE A 81 -0.64 -3.62 -18.15
CA ILE A 81 -1.84 -4.34 -17.75
C ILE A 81 -3.03 -3.37 -17.83
N PRO A 82 -4.00 -3.57 -18.72
CA PRO A 82 -5.13 -2.66 -18.86
C PRO A 82 -6.10 -2.79 -17.67
N ILE A 83 -6.24 -1.72 -16.89
CA ILE A 83 -7.23 -1.60 -15.81
C ILE A 83 -8.38 -0.73 -16.32
N ARG A 84 -9.54 -1.35 -16.51
CA ARG A 84 -10.74 -0.71 -17.10
C ARG A 84 -11.88 -0.54 -16.10
N THR A 85 -11.93 -1.39 -15.09
CA THR A 85 -12.90 -1.36 -13.99
C THR A 85 -12.17 -1.57 -12.66
N MET A 86 -12.90 -1.45 -11.55
CA MET A 86 -12.36 -1.77 -10.23
C MET A 86 -11.81 -3.20 -10.24
N THR A 87 -10.50 -3.35 -10.05
CA THR A 87 -9.78 -4.61 -10.18
C THR A 87 -8.91 -4.81 -8.95
N ILE A 88 -9.02 -5.96 -8.29
CA ILE A 88 -8.11 -6.34 -7.20
C ILE A 88 -6.88 -6.94 -7.84
N LEU A 89 -5.79 -6.16 -7.91
CA LEU A 89 -4.54 -6.62 -8.49
C LEU A 89 -3.52 -6.98 -7.42
N ARG A 90 -2.95 -8.18 -7.52
CA ARG A 90 -1.78 -8.60 -6.74
C ARG A 90 -0.66 -9.00 -7.70
N ALA A 91 0.58 -8.71 -7.31
CA ALA A 91 1.77 -9.07 -8.09
C ALA A 91 2.86 -9.62 -7.17
N ALA A 92 3.63 -10.60 -7.65
CA ALA A 92 4.78 -11.17 -6.97
C ALA A 92 5.85 -11.55 -8.00
N GLY A 93 7.11 -11.32 -7.67
CA GLY A 93 8.24 -11.74 -8.50
C GLY A 93 8.81 -13.07 -8.04
N PHE A 94 9.24 -13.88 -9.01
CA PHE A 94 9.91 -15.15 -8.77
C PHE A 94 11.26 -15.17 -9.49
N LYS A 95 12.31 -15.53 -8.76
CA LYS A 95 13.63 -15.86 -9.28
C LYS A 95 13.87 -17.35 -9.02
N GLU A 96 14.12 -18.12 -10.07
CA GLU A 96 14.38 -19.57 -9.97
C GLU A 96 13.32 -20.34 -9.15
N GLY A 97 12.04 -19.95 -9.28
CA GLY A 97 10.92 -20.56 -8.54
C GLY A 97 10.76 -20.08 -7.09
N THR A 98 11.66 -19.24 -6.59
CA THR A 98 11.57 -18.63 -5.25
C THR A 98 10.99 -17.22 -5.34
N MET A 99 10.02 -16.92 -4.48
CA MET A 99 9.41 -15.58 -4.39
C MET A 99 10.41 -14.58 -3.80
N VAL A 100 10.54 -13.39 -4.40
CA VAL A 100 11.49 -12.33 -4.01
C VAL A 100 10.83 -10.98 -3.77
#